data_AF-A0A954IP70-F1
#
_entry.id   AF-A0A954IP70-F1
#
_cell.length_a   1.000
_cell.length_b   1.000
_cell.length_c   1.000
_cell.angle_alpha   90.00
_cell.angle_beta   90.00
_cell.angle_gamma   90.00
#
_symmetry.space_group_name_H-M   'P 1'
#
loop_
_entity.id
_entity.type
_entity.pdbx_description
1 polymer ?
#
loop_
_entity_poly.entity_id
_entity_poly.type
_entity_poly.pdbx_seq_one_letter_code
_entity_poly.pdbx_strand_id
1 'polypeptide(L)'
;SNQLFNNVSDATSTVQMFVNGQINRDYDNYIVQPDDEIVIVYGSNPVVSMNTNFGSMVIELFPEQTPITVNNFLNYINGTTQNGGNYDGTFFHRGAEIAGEEFVIQAGGFTTPTESFTDADQFQSIVTDPAITNEPGISNLRGTIAMAKLGGDPNSATSQFFVNLSDSNAGSPASLDTQNGGFTMFGQVLDLTTADRIAAIPTDDKNTNSTTAFNELPVTTDDRLAIIESFTGQGSITGVKFQDTNQDGTQDPGEAGIGGVRVFIDTNNNGMFDAGELSTLTDADGRFLLQTDPGTQIVRAEVSSGAMQTAPTSPDSHIVDVVLGRVVEDLLFGEF
;
A
#
# COMPACT_ATOMS: atom_id res chain seq x y z
N SER A 1 18.20 -27.63 6.03
CA SER A 1 17.97 -26.38 5.29
C SER A 1 16.61 -25.89 5.72
N ASN A 2 16.55 -24.73 6.36
CA ASN A 2 15.27 -24.08 6.69
C ASN A 2 14.97 -23.13 5.52
N GLN A 3 14.43 -23.66 4.42
CA GLN A 3 13.89 -22.82 3.35
C GLN A 3 12.51 -22.35 3.81
N LEU A 4 12.39 -21.06 4.07
CA LEU A 4 11.12 -20.39 4.32
C LEU A 4 10.50 -20.04 2.96
N PHE A 5 9.70 -20.97 2.42
CA PHE A 5 8.79 -20.78 1.28
C PHE A 5 9.47 -20.37 -0.06
N ASN A 6 9.21 -21.15 -1.12
CA ASN A 6 9.48 -20.65 -2.47
C ASN A 6 8.54 -19.47 -2.77
N ASN A 7 8.88 -18.59 -3.73
CA ASN A 7 7.93 -17.64 -4.33
C ASN A 7 6.70 -18.41 -4.87
N VAL A 8 5.67 -18.58 -4.06
CA VAL A 8 4.39 -19.17 -4.47
C VAL A 8 3.48 -18.02 -4.86
N SER A 9 3.31 -17.79 -6.15
CA SER A 9 2.24 -16.97 -6.69
C SER A 9 1.27 -17.87 -7.45
N ASP A 10 -0.01 -17.55 -7.41
CA ASP A 10 -0.99 -18.02 -8.39
C ASP A 10 -1.51 -16.83 -9.19
N ALA A 11 -2.48 -17.06 -10.10
CA ALA A 11 -3.02 -15.98 -10.93
C ALA A 11 -3.84 -14.94 -10.17
N THR A 12 -4.10 -15.15 -8.87
CA THR A 12 -4.94 -14.29 -8.04
C THR A 12 -4.20 -13.71 -6.84
N SER A 13 -3.16 -14.39 -6.34
CA SER A 13 -2.45 -14.02 -5.12
C SER A 13 -0.95 -14.16 -5.26
N THR A 14 -0.21 -13.32 -4.54
CA THR A 14 1.25 -13.36 -4.45
C THR A 14 1.70 -13.46 -3.01
N VAL A 15 2.88 -14.05 -2.80
CA VAL A 15 3.60 -13.94 -1.52
C VAL A 15 4.44 -12.66 -1.52
N GLN A 16 4.31 -11.87 -0.46
CA GLN A 16 5.18 -10.74 -0.14
C GLN A 16 5.82 -10.96 1.23
N MET A 17 7.14 -10.84 1.34
CA MET A 17 7.85 -10.86 2.62
C MET A 17 8.39 -9.48 2.95
N PHE A 18 8.16 -9.06 4.19
CA PHE A 18 8.74 -7.85 4.76
C PHE A 18 9.61 -8.24 5.95
N VAL A 19 10.78 -7.65 6.04
CA VAL A 19 11.74 -7.78 7.14
C VAL A 19 11.97 -6.39 7.70
N ASN A 20 11.63 -6.19 8.98
CA ASN A 20 11.68 -4.88 9.64
C ASN A 20 10.91 -3.81 8.83
N GLY A 21 9.76 -4.24 8.30
CA GLY A 21 8.89 -3.49 7.40
C GLY A 21 9.46 -3.16 6.02
N GLN A 22 10.65 -3.63 5.65
CA GLN A 22 11.20 -3.49 4.31
C GLN A 22 10.92 -4.73 3.47
N ILE A 23 10.52 -4.53 2.22
CA ILE A 23 10.25 -5.65 1.33
C ILE A 23 11.51 -6.46 1.01
N ASN A 24 11.41 -7.78 1.14
CA ASN A 24 12.47 -8.73 0.88
C ASN A 24 12.08 -9.62 -0.30
N ARG A 25 12.97 -9.69 -1.31
CA ARG A 25 12.75 -10.42 -2.56
C ARG A 25 13.57 -11.71 -2.66
N ASP A 26 14.46 -11.95 -1.70
CA ASP A 26 15.39 -13.08 -1.70
C ASP A 26 14.90 -14.19 -0.75
N TYR A 27 13.64 -14.61 -0.93
CA TYR A 27 12.96 -15.59 -0.08
C TYR A 27 13.77 -16.87 0.12
N ASP A 28 14.34 -17.39 -0.97
CA ASP A 28 15.01 -18.69 -0.98
C ASP A 28 16.37 -18.70 -0.26
N ASN A 29 17.02 -17.54 -0.14
CA ASN A 29 18.35 -17.41 0.48
C ASN A 29 18.35 -16.57 1.76
N TYR A 30 17.19 -16.04 2.18
CA TYR A 30 17.12 -15.21 3.37
C TYR A 30 17.44 -16.01 4.64
N ILE A 31 18.38 -15.47 5.44
CA ILE A 31 18.77 -16.03 6.73
C ILE A 31 18.21 -15.13 7.83
N VAL A 32 17.21 -15.65 8.55
CA VAL A 32 16.58 -14.97 9.68
C VAL A 32 17.59 -14.63 10.76
N GLN A 33 17.63 -13.36 11.15
CA GLN A 33 18.42 -12.83 12.26
C GLN A 33 17.58 -12.79 13.56
N PRO A 34 18.21 -12.77 14.76
CA PRO A 34 17.49 -12.81 16.03
C PRO A 34 16.47 -11.69 16.28
N ASP A 35 16.67 -10.52 15.68
CA ASP A 35 15.84 -9.32 15.89
C ASP A 35 14.97 -8.98 14.68
N ASP A 36 14.84 -9.90 13.71
CA ASP A 36 14.00 -9.68 12.54
C ASP A 36 12.52 -9.73 12.90
N GLU A 37 11.81 -8.65 12.57
CA GLU A 37 10.37 -8.63 12.49
C GLU A 37 9.95 -9.03 11.07
N ILE A 38 9.36 -10.22 10.92
CA ILE A 38 9.02 -10.79 9.61
C ILE A 38 7.50 -10.83 9.42
N VAL A 39 7.02 -10.12 8.41
CA VAL A 39 5.63 -10.18 7.96
C VAL A 39 5.60 -10.90 6.60
N ILE A 40 4.83 -11.98 6.49
CA ILE A 40 4.58 -12.68 5.22
C ILE A 40 3.11 -12.53 4.89
N VAL A 41 2.84 -11.97 3.71
CA VAL A 41 1.48 -11.77 3.19
C VAL A 41 1.27 -12.69 2.01
N TYR A 42 0.18 -13.45 2.02
CA TYR A 42 -0.31 -14.17 0.84
C TYR A 42 -1.70 -13.65 0.49
N GLY A 43 -1.80 -12.91 -0.62
CA GLY A 43 -3.06 -12.30 -1.03
C GLY A 43 -2.93 -11.46 -2.28
N SER A 44 -4.04 -10.82 -2.65
CA SER A 44 -4.19 -9.99 -3.84
C SER A 44 -4.22 -8.49 -3.54
N ASN A 45 -4.42 -8.13 -2.26
CA ASN A 45 -4.58 -6.75 -1.83
C ASN A 45 -3.26 -5.97 -1.93
N PRO A 46 -3.32 -4.67 -2.22
CA PRO A 46 -2.16 -3.79 -2.10
C PRO A 46 -1.60 -3.81 -0.68
N VAL A 47 -0.28 -3.98 -0.56
CA VAL A 47 0.44 -3.86 0.71
C VAL A 47 1.47 -2.75 0.57
N VAL A 48 1.46 -1.83 1.53
CA VAL A 48 2.39 -0.70 1.58
C VAL A 48 3.10 -0.68 2.92
N SER A 49 4.37 -0.28 2.94
CA SER A 49 5.12 0.00 4.15
C SER A 49 5.21 1.50 4.36
N MET A 50 4.69 1.99 5.48
CA MET A 50 4.85 3.36 5.94
C MET A 50 6.13 3.44 6.76
N ASN A 51 7.17 4.08 6.23
CA ASN A 51 8.46 4.21 6.89
C ASN A 51 8.49 5.46 7.75
N THR A 52 8.85 5.30 9.01
CA THR A 52 8.97 6.41 9.96
C THR A 52 10.35 6.40 10.61
N ASN A 53 10.74 7.54 11.18
CA ASN A 53 11.95 7.64 12.02
C ASN A 53 11.86 6.83 13.34
N PHE A 54 10.73 6.15 13.61
CA PHE A 54 10.52 5.21 14.72
C PHE A 54 10.40 3.75 14.26
N GLY A 55 10.53 3.44 12.97
CA GLY A 55 10.33 2.12 12.40
C GLY A 55 9.28 2.12 11.29
N SER A 56 9.04 0.96 10.69
CA SER A 56 8.08 0.82 9.58
C SER A 56 6.78 0.18 10.06
N MET A 57 5.67 0.51 9.39
CA MET A 57 4.37 -0.15 9.56
C MET A 57 3.95 -0.74 8.22
N VAL A 58 3.82 -2.07 8.16
CA VAL A 58 3.29 -2.76 6.97
C VAL A 58 1.77 -2.75 7.03
N ILE A 59 1.13 -2.28 5.97
CA ILE A 59 -0.31 -2.02 5.89
C ILE A 59 -0.87 -2.73 4.67
N GLU A 60 -1.84 -3.62 4.89
CA GLU A 60 -2.68 -4.17 3.83
C GLU A 60 -3.88 -3.25 3.60
N LEU A 61 -4.17 -2.89 2.34
CA LEU A 61 -5.26 -2.00 1.96
C LEU A 61 -6.44 -2.79 1.38
N PHE A 62 -7.66 -2.29 1.53
CA PHE A 62 -8.91 -2.99 1.16
C PHE A 62 -9.67 -2.28 0.02
N PRO A 63 -9.18 -2.36 -1.23
CA PRO A 63 -9.74 -1.62 -2.36
C PRO A 63 -11.10 -2.16 -2.84
N GLU A 64 -11.43 -3.43 -2.58
CA GLU A 64 -12.75 -3.97 -2.94
C GLU A 64 -13.85 -3.40 -2.04
N GLN A 65 -13.56 -3.25 -0.75
CA GLN A 65 -14.53 -2.80 0.25
C GLN A 65 -14.60 -1.27 0.36
N THR A 66 -13.47 -0.58 0.16
CA THR A 66 -13.37 0.90 0.26
C THR A 66 -12.60 1.53 -0.90
N PRO A 67 -13.07 1.34 -2.15
CA PRO A 67 -12.35 1.74 -3.35
C PRO A 67 -12.04 3.23 -3.42
N ILE A 68 -12.96 4.11 -3.01
CA ILE A 68 -12.75 5.57 -3.09
C ILE A 68 -11.64 5.99 -2.12
N THR A 69 -11.68 5.43 -0.92
CA THR A 69 -10.75 5.76 0.16
C THR A 69 -9.36 5.22 -0.08
N VAL A 70 -9.23 3.97 -0.51
CA VAL A 70 -7.93 3.39 -0.89
C VAL A 70 -7.35 4.18 -2.07
N ASN A 71 -8.16 4.50 -3.10
CA ASN A 71 -7.70 5.29 -4.23
C ASN A 71 -7.20 6.68 -3.81
N ASN A 72 -7.89 7.33 -2.88
CA ASN A 72 -7.48 8.62 -2.33
C ASN A 72 -6.15 8.51 -1.56
N PHE A 73 -6.04 7.56 -0.63
CA PHE A 73 -4.81 7.33 0.14
C PHE A 73 -3.61 7.03 -0.78
N LEU A 74 -3.82 6.18 -1.79
CA LEU A 74 -2.80 5.85 -2.79
C LEU A 74 -2.36 7.08 -3.61
N ASN A 75 -3.22 8.08 -3.83
CA ASN A 75 -2.80 9.31 -4.52
C ASN A 75 -1.82 10.13 -3.68
N TYR A 76 -2.03 10.22 -2.36
CA TYR A 76 -1.12 10.94 -1.46
C TYR A 76 0.22 10.22 -1.29
N ILE A 77 0.25 8.88 -1.17
CA ILE A 77 1.53 8.15 -1.07
C ILE A 77 2.34 8.23 -2.37
N ASN A 78 1.68 8.29 -3.54
CA ASN A 78 2.35 8.33 -4.84
C ASN A 78 2.67 9.76 -5.31
N GLY A 79 2.23 10.80 -4.57
CA GLY A 79 2.38 12.20 -4.99
C GLY A 79 1.59 12.55 -6.26
N THR A 80 0.52 11.81 -6.56
CA THR A 80 -0.33 11.98 -7.75
C THR A 80 -1.66 12.66 -7.44
N THR A 81 -1.77 13.32 -6.30
CA THR A 81 -2.94 14.14 -5.96
C THR A 81 -3.12 15.27 -6.97
N GLN A 82 -4.36 15.70 -7.15
CA GLN A 82 -4.72 16.73 -8.14
C GLN A 82 -4.07 18.08 -7.79
N ASN A 83 -3.98 18.39 -6.50
CA ASN A 83 -3.45 19.66 -6.00
C ASN A 83 -1.97 19.59 -5.59
N GLY A 84 -1.33 18.41 -5.63
CA GLY A 84 0.10 18.23 -5.36
C GLY A 84 0.49 18.01 -3.89
N GLY A 85 -0.46 17.60 -3.05
CA GLY A 85 -0.18 17.09 -1.70
C GLY A 85 0.38 15.66 -1.69
N ASN A 86 1.17 15.32 -0.68
CA ASN A 86 1.68 13.98 -0.41
C ASN A 86 1.88 13.77 1.10
N TYR A 87 2.25 12.54 1.49
CA TYR A 87 2.49 12.21 2.89
C TYR A 87 3.96 12.27 3.32
N ASP A 88 4.90 12.40 2.39
CA ASP A 88 6.33 12.46 2.71
C ASP A 88 6.64 13.69 3.56
N GLY A 89 7.29 13.48 4.70
CA GLY A 89 7.59 14.54 5.68
C GLY A 89 6.38 14.99 6.50
N THR A 90 5.23 14.31 6.39
CA THR A 90 4.14 14.48 7.36
C THR A 90 4.48 13.79 8.67
N PHE A 91 3.74 14.11 9.74
CA PHE A 91 3.99 13.54 11.06
C PHE A 91 2.70 13.16 11.78
N PHE A 92 2.85 12.31 12.80
CA PHE A 92 1.79 12.00 13.74
C PHE A 92 1.58 13.23 14.64
N HIS A 93 0.57 14.03 14.30
CA HIS A 93 0.32 15.32 14.95
C HIS A 93 -0.63 15.21 16.14
N ARG A 94 -1.21 14.01 16.36
CA ARG A 94 -2.12 13.73 17.46
C ARG A 94 -2.02 12.27 17.89
N GLY A 95 -1.71 12.04 19.17
CA GLY A 95 -1.80 10.73 19.85
C GLY A 95 -2.87 10.82 20.92
N ALA A 96 -4.06 10.33 20.62
CA ALA A 96 -5.21 10.48 21.52
C ALA A 96 -5.27 9.34 22.52
N GLU A 97 -5.66 9.70 23.75
CA GLU A 97 -6.00 8.74 24.80
C GLU A 97 -7.43 8.99 25.28
N ILE A 98 -8.14 7.93 25.66
CA ILE A 98 -9.44 8.05 26.32
C ILE A 98 -9.41 7.28 27.62
N ALA A 99 -9.72 7.95 28.73
CA ALA A 99 -9.67 7.38 30.08
C ALA A 99 -8.29 6.79 30.47
N GLY A 100 -7.21 7.31 29.88
CA GLY A 100 -5.84 6.86 30.12
C GLY A 100 -5.45 5.60 29.34
N GLU A 101 -6.24 5.21 28.33
CA GLU A 101 -5.92 4.16 27.38
C GLU A 101 -5.67 4.76 25.99
N GLU A 102 -4.64 4.27 25.30
CA GLU A 102 -4.34 4.63 23.92
C GLU A 102 -5.56 4.41 23.03
N PHE A 103 -5.91 5.41 22.23
CA PHE A 103 -7.08 5.38 21.36
C PHE A 103 -6.67 5.38 19.88
N VAL A 104 -6.04 6.47 19.42
CA VAL A 104 -5.61 6.59 18.03
C VAL A 104 -4.33 7.40 17.90
N ILE A 105 -3.49 7.09 16.90
CA ILE A 105 -2.46 7.99 16.41
C ILE A 105 -2.86 8.50 15.03
N GLN A 106 -2.81 9.81 14.83
CA GLN A 106 -3.35 10.50 13.65
C GLN A 106 -2.26 11.32 12.93
N ALA A 107 -2.23 11.20 11.60
CA ALA A 107 -1.19 11.78 10.73
C ALA A 107 -1.77 12.30 9.40
N GLY A 108 -0.89 12.69 8.48
CA GLY A 108 -1.25 13.05 7.11
C GLY A 108 -1.91 14.43 6.94
N GLY A 109 -1.84 15.29 7.96
CA GLY A 109 -2.46 16.63 7.94
C GLY A 109 -1.46 17.78 7.84
N PHE A 110 -0.25 17.57 8.34
CA PHE A 110 0.74 18.62 8.52
C PHE A 110 2.14 18.11 8.19
N THR A 111 2.98 18.97 7.63
CA THR A 111 4.43 18.77 7.47
C THR A 111 5.21 19.66 8.44
N THR A 112 6.47 19.30 8.61
CA THR A 112 7.47 20.09 9.34
C THR A 112 8.77 20.11 8.53
N PRO A 113 9.55 21.21 8.56
CA PRO A 113 10.86 21.25 7.90
C PRO A 113 11.95 20.44 8.64
N THR A 114 11.69 19.98 9.87
CA THR A 114 12.65 19.24 10.69
C THR A 114 11.94 18.28 11.66
N GLU A 115 12.59 17.16 11.98
CA GLU A 115 12.13 16.21 12.99
C GLU A 115 12.14 16.78 14.41
N SER A 116 12.93 17.82 14.67
CA SER A 116 13.00 18.46 15.98
C SER A 116 11.86 19.45 16.17
N PHE A 117 11.06 19.23 17.20
CA PHE A 117 10.06 20.17 17.65
C PHE A 117 10.72 21.43 18.21
N THR A 118 10.26 22.60 17.78
CA THR A 118 10.65 23.89 18.39
C THR A 118 9.44 24.63 18.94
N ASP A 119 8.43 24.76 18.08
CA ASP A 119 7.16 25.43 18.36
C ASP A 119 6.17 25.08 17.24
N ALA A 120 4.87 25.23 17.50
CA ALA A 120 3.84 24.84 16.55
C ALA A 120 3.76 25.73 15.30
N ASP A 121 4.40 26.91 15.26
CA ASP A 121 4.44 27.74 14.05
C ASP A 121 5.38 27.15 12.99
N GLN A 122 6.20 26.13 13.33
CA GLN A 122 7.00 25.38 12.37
C GLN A 122 6.15 24.49 11.43
N PHE A 123 4.90 24.20 11.81
CA PHE A 123 4.05 23.27 11.09
C PHE A 123 3.28 23.95 9.96
N GLN A 124 3.11 23.21 8.86
CA GLN A 124 2.32 23.66 7.71
C GLN A 124 1.28 22.60 7.38
N SER A 125 0.04 23.01 7.12
CA SER A 125 -0.95 22.09 6.55
C SER A 125 -0.50 21.63 5.19
N ILE A 126 -0.68 20.33 4.91
CA ILE A 126 -0.41 19.83 3.57
C ILE A 126 -1.47 20.32 2.59
N VAL A 127 -1.12 20.37 1.31
CA VAL A 127 -2.09 20.61 0.25
C VAL A 127 -3.01 19.39 0.16
N THR A 128 -4.32 19.62 0.04
CA THR A 128 -5.32 18.54 -0.02
C THR A 128 -6.12 18.57 -1.31
N ASP A 129 -6.50 17.39 -1.78
CA ASP A 129 -7.55 17.21 -2.78
C ASP A 129 -8.96 17.44 -2.19
N PRO A 130 -10.01 17.54 -3.02
CA PRO A 130 -11.39 17.64 -2.55
C PRO A 130 -11.79 16.47 -1.64
N ALA A 131 -12.74 16.73 -0.75
CA ALA A 131 -13.23 15.71 0.17
C ALA A 131 -13.91 14.54 -0.56
N ILE A 132 -13.70 13.34 -0.04
CA ILE A 132 -14.24 12.09 -0.59
C ILE A 132 -15.53 11.66 0.10
N THR A 133 -16.36 10.92 -0.63
CA THR A 133 -17.55 10.25 -0.06
C THR A 133 -17.12 9.19 0.94
N ASN A 134 -17.78 9.14 2.10
CA ASN A 134 -17.54 8.17 3.16
C ASN A 134 -18.01 6.76 2.76
N GLU A 135 -17.21 5.74 3.06
CA GLU A 135 -17.48 4.31 2.80
C GLU A 135 -17.47 3.48 4.12
N PRO A 136 -18.33 3.81 5.11
CA PRO A 136 -18.35 3.11 6.39
C PRO A 136 -18.90 1.68 6.21
N GLY A 137 -18.54 0.76 7.12
CA GLY A 137 -19.11 -0.58 7.13
C GLY A 137 -18.18 -1.66 7.69
N ILE A 138 -16.87 -1.39 7.70
CA ILE A 138 -15.88 -2.22 8.40
C ILE A 138 -15.58 -1.61 9.77
N SER A 139 -15.48 -2.45 10.79
CA SER A 139 -15.30 -2.00 12.17
C SER A 139 -13.90 -1.46 12.43
N ASN A 140 -13.84 -0.35 13.17
CA ASN A 140 -12.61 0.33 13.60
C ASN A 140 -12.00 -0.37 14.83
N LEU A 141 -11.53 -1.60 14.63
CA LEU A 141 -10.84 -2.39 15.65
C LEU A 141 -9.35 -2.01 15.76
N ARG A 142 -8.68 -2.44 16.83
CA ARG A 142 -7.23 -2.24 16.97
C ARG A 142 -6.49 -2.82 15.77
N GLY A 143 -5.49 -2.09 15.28
CA GLY A 143 -4.74 -2.48 14.09
C GLY A 143 -5.33 -2.03 12.77
N THR A 144 -6.52 -1.42 12.76
CA THR A 144 -7.08 -0.87 11.52
C THR A 144 -6.62 0.56 11.28
N ILE A 145 -6.57 0.97 10.00
CA ILE A 145 -6.33 2.35 9.59
C ILE A 145 -7.61 2.94 8.97
N ALA A 146 -7.96 4.17 9.35
CA ALA A 146 -9.19 4.82 8.91
C ALA A 146 -8.99 6.31 8.62
N MET A 147 -9.87 6.88 7.81
CA MET A 147 -9.81 8.31 7.44
C MET A 147 -10.38 9.21 8.55
N ALA A 148 -9.62 10.23 8.92
CA ALA A 148 -10.12 11.30 9.79
C ALA A 148 -11.05 12.26 9.00
N LYS A 149 -11.96 12.90 9.72
CA LYS A 149 -13.02 13.76 9.15
C LYS A 149 -13.46 14.82 10.14
N LEU A 150 -14.06 15.89 9.64
CA LEU A 150 -14.63 16.97 10.43
C LEU A 150 -15.91 16.51 11.14
N GLY A 151 -16.07 16.89 12.41
CA GLY A 151 -17.25 16.57 13.20
C GLY A 151 -18.53 17.18 12.60
N GLY A 152 -19.55 16.35 12.39
CA GLY A 152 -20.83 16.75 11.80
C GLY A 152 -20.89 16.67 10.27
N ASP A 153 -19.76 16.37 9.61
CA ASP A 153 -19.69 16.19 8.16
C ASP A 153 -19.07 14.82 7.81
N PRO A 154 -19.90 13.81 7.49
CA PRO A 154 -19.42 12.47 7.15
C PRO A 154 -18.50 12.43 5.92
N ASN A 155 -18.70 13.33 4.94
CA ASN A 155 -18.00 13.30 3.63
C ASN A 155 -16.91 14.37 3.55
N SER A 156 -16.21 14.63 4.67
CA SER A 156 -15.19 15.68 4.79
C SER A 156 -13.76 15.16 4.79
N ALA A 157 -13.57 13.84 4.70
CA ALA A 157 -12.25 13.23 4.67
C ALA A 157 -11.46 13.68 3.42
N THR A 158 -10.20 14.08 3.62
CA THR A 158 -9.26 14.43 2.54
C THR A 158 -7.98 13.60 2.67
N SER A 159 -7.02 14.05 3.48
CA SER A 159 -5.70 13.42 3.60
C SER A 159 -5.45 12.77 4.95
N GLN A 160 -6.06 13.28 6.02
CA GLN A 160 -5.76 12.83 7.37
C GLN A 160 -6.31 11.43 7.62
N PHE A 161 -5.51 10.59 8.27
CA PHE A 161 -5.86 9.24 8.66
C PHE A 161 -5.40 8.98 10.10
N PHE A 162 -5.92 7.93 10.71
CA PHE A 162 -5.47 7.45 12.01
C PHE A 162 -5.38 5.93 12.05
N VAL A 163 -4.48 5.43 12.90
CA VAL A 163 -4.38 4.02 13.27
C VAL A 163 -5.12 3.81 14.58
N ASN A 164 -6.01 2.82 14.61
CA ASN A 164 -6.76 2.42 15.80
C ASN A 164 -5.88 1.59 16.73
N LEU A 165 -5.80 2.00 18.00
CA LEU A 165 -4.93 1.37 19.01
C LEU A 165 -5.70 0.60 20.07
N SER A 166 -7.03 0.60 20.03
CA SER A 166 -7.87 -0.15 20.96
C SER A 166 -9.09 -0.74 20.26
N ASP A 167 -9.46 -1.97 20.64
CA ASP A 167 -10.76 -2.56 20.26
C ASP A 167 -11.89 -1.87 21.04
N SER A 168 -11.54 -1.37 22.23
CA SER A 168 -12.40 -0.66 23.13
C SER A 168 -12.09 0.82 23.00
N ASN A 169 -12.31 1.41 21.82
CA ASN A 169 -12.28 2.86 21.60
C ASN A 169 -13.04 3.56 22.75
N ALA A 170 -12.38 4.00 23.83
CA ALA A 170 -12.90 3.87 25.21
C ALA A 170 -14.16 4.71 25.51
N GLY A 171 -15.30 4.19 25.06
CA GLY A 171 -16.56 4.88 24.82
C GLY A 171 -17.49 4.11 23.86
N SER A 172 -16.95 3.04 23.24
CA SER A 172 -17.53 1.92 22.49
C SER A 172 -16.99 1.93 21.05
N PRO A 173 -16.47 0.80 20.51
CA PRO A 173 -16.13 0.68 19.07
C PRO A 173 -17.30 1.03 18.15
N ALA A 174 -18.54 0.87 18.65
CA ALA A 174 -19.75 1.35 18.00
C ALA A 174 -19.75 2.87 17.71
N SER A 175 -18.99 3.68 18.46
CA SER A 175 -18.89 5.11 18.21
C SER A 175 -18.14 5.39 16.92
N LEU A 176 -16.93 4.89 16.69
CA LEU A 176 -16.28 5.14 15.40
C LEU A 176 -17.03 4.51 14.22
N ASP A 177 -17.73 3.40 14.45
CA ASP A 177 -18.50 2.74 13.39
C ASP A 177 -19.82 3.46 13.05
N THR A 178 -20.35 4.32 13.93
CA THR A 178 -21.66 4.98 13.73
C THR A 178 -21.66 6.50 13.89
N GLN A 179 -20.78 7.06 14.72
CA GLN A 179 -20.62 8.48 14.98
C GLN A 179 -20.21 9.21 13.71
N ASN A 180 -20.82 10.37 13.50
CA ASN A 180 -20.56 11.21 12.35
C ASN A 180 -20.77 10.44 11.02
N GLY A 181 -21.64 9.43 10.99
CA GLY A 181 -21.86 8.55 9.84
C GLY A 181 -20.84 7.41 9.68
N GLY A 182 -20.05 7.10 10.70
CA GLY A 182 -19.03 6.04 10.69
C GLY A 182 -17.71 6.47 10.05
N PHE A 183 -16.57 6.08 10.60
CA PHE A 183 -15.24 6.37 10.05
C PHE A 183 -14.85 5.25 9.08
N THR A 184 -14.41 5.65 7.88
CA THR A 184 -14.05 4.68 6.83
C THR A 184 -12.71 4.06 7.12
N MET A 185 -12.74 2.82 7.60
CA MET A 185 -11.59 1.94 7.67
C MET A 185 -11.25 1.44 6.27
N PHE A 186 -9.98 1.51 5.88
CA PHE A 186 -9.55 1.19 4.52
C PHE A 186 -8.35 0.25 4.44
N GLY A 187 -7.91 -0.26 5.59
CA GLY A 187 -6.80 -1.20 5.68
C GLY A 187 -6.51 -1.67 7.09
N GLN A 188 -5.48 -2.50 7.20
CA GLN A 188 -5.00 -3.08 8.45
C GLN A 188 -3.46 -3.01 8.52
N VAL A 189 -2.96 -2.54 9.65
CA VAL A 189 -1.56 -2.64 10.05
C VAL A 189 -1.29 -4.09 10.46
N LEU A 190 -0.36 -4.74 9.76
CA LEU A 190 -0.05 -6.17 9.93
C LEU A 190 0.90 -6.43 11.11
N ASP A 191 1.68 -5.42 11.50
CA ASP A 191 2.50 -5.42 12.70
C ASP A 191 2.38 -4.08 13.45
N LEU A 192 1.90 -4.14 14.69
CA LEU A 192 1.63 -2.98 15.53
C LEU A 192 2.83 -2.49 16.35
N THR A 193 3.97 -3.18 16.32
CA THR A 193 5.15 -2.80 17.12
C THR A 193 5.53 -1.33 16.96
N THR A 194 5.57 -0.83 15.72
CA THR A 194 5.90 0.58 15.45
C THR A 194 4.76 1.52 15.85
N ALA A 195 3.50 1.14 15.61
CA ALA A 195 2.35 1.96 15.99
C ALA A 195 2.29 2.16 17.52
N ASP A 196 2.49 1.10 18.29
CA ASP A 196 2.52 1.14 19.76
C ASP A 196 3.72 1.94 20.27
N ARG A 197 4.88 1.84 19.59
CA ARG A 197 6.05 2.66 19.92
C ARG A 197 5.77 4.16 19.75
N ILE A 198 5.04 4.55 18.70
CA ILE A 198 4.64 5.94 18.47
C ILE A 198 3.57 6.37 19.48
N ALA A 199 2.62 5.50 19.80
CA ALA A 199 1.57 5.76 20.78
C ALA A 199 2.13 6.02 22.19
N ALA A 200 3.20 5.33 22.57
CA ALA A 200 3.86 5.47 23.85
C ALA A 200 4.69 6.78 24.00
N ILE A 201 4.80 7.60 22.95
CA ILE A 201 5.48 8.90 23.02
C ILE A 201 4.62 9.84 23.89
N PRO A 202 5.20 10.54 24.89
CA PRO A 202 4.46 11.51 25.69
C PRO A 202 3.76 12.56 24.82
N THR A 203 2.52 12.88 25.17
CA THR A 203 1.75 13.93 24.50
C THR A 203 1.67 15.18 25.38
N ASP A 204 1.64 16.34 24.74
CA ASP A 204 1.46 17.63 25.41
C ASP A 204 0.57 18.55 24.56
N ASP A 205 -0.08 19.51 25.22
CA ASP A 205 -0.86 20.54 24.53
C ASP A 205 0.11 21.60 23.99
N LYS A 206 0.36 21.52 22.68
CA LYS A 206 1.20 22.47 21.94
C LYS A 206 0.37 23.43 21.09
N ASN A 207 -0.93 23.54 21.33
CA ASN A 207 -1.74 24.52 20.63
C ASN A 207 -1.26 25.96 20.87
N THR A 208 -1.39 26.77 19.83
CA THR A 208 -1.24 28.22 19.91
C THR A 208 -2.60 28.89 19.79
N ASN A 209 -2.70 30.21 20.01
CA ASN A 209 -3.97 30.93 19.86
C ASN A 209 -4.58 30.82 18.44
N SER A 210 -3.81 30.38 17.45
CA SER A 210 -4.20 30.22 16.04
C SER A 210 -4.40 28.76 15.62
N THR A 211 -4.10 27.76 16.46
CA THR A 211 -4.14 26.34 16.09
C THR A 211 -4.81 25.51 17.19
N THR A 212 -5.66 24.56 16.80
CA THR A 212 -6.31 23.62 17.73
C THR A 212 -6.01 22.16 17.39
N ALA A 213 -5.05 21.92 16.50
CA ALA A 213 -4.75 20.59 15.96
C ALA A 213 -3.67 19.84 16.74
N PHE A 214 -3.06 20.48 17.74
CA PHE A 214 -1.86 20.00 18.44
C PHE A 214 -2.07 19.92 19.96
N ASN A 215 -3.31 19.67 20.42
CA ASN A 215 -3.64 19.52 21.85
C ASN A 215 -3.13 18.20 22.47
N GLU A 216 -2.75 17.24 21.65
CA GLU A 216 -2.30 15.90 22.05
C GLU A 216 -1.10 15.50 21.18
N LEU A 217 -0.13 16.42 21.00
CA LEU A 217 0.98 16.22 20.08
C LEU A 217 2.01 15.25 20.67
N PRO A 218 2.31 14.09 20.02
CA PRO A 218 3.39 13.21 20.46
C PRO A 218 4.76 13.85 20.21
N VAL A 219 5.48 14.14 21.29
CA VAL A 219 6.86 14.68 21.24
C VAL A 219 7.71 13.93 22.26
N THR A 220 8.85 13.39 21.81
CA THR A 220 9.78 12.71 22.73
C THR A 220 10.41 13.69 23.71
N THR A 221 11.06 13.17 24.77
CA THR A 221 11.74 13.99 25.77
C THR A 221 12.95 14.76 25.23
N ASP A 222 13.48 14.38 24.06
CA ASP A 222 14.52 15.07 23.31
C ASP A 222 13.95 15.89 22.14
N ASP A 223 12.67 16.27 22.23
CA ASP A 223 11.96 17.14 21.29
C ASP A 223 11.90 16.57 19.86
N ARG A 224 11.73 15.25 19.67
CA ARG A 224 11.58 14.64 18.35
C ARG A 224 10.12 14.30 18.03
N LEU A 225 9.74 14.56 16.79
CA LEU A 225 8.46 14.20 16.20
C LEU A 225 8.55 12.84 15.49
N ALA A 226 7.45 12.10 15.47
CA ALA A 226 7.30 10.90 14.66
C ALA A 226 6.94 11.27 13.22
N ILE A 227 7.96 11.30 12.35
CA ILE A 227 7.84 11.69 10.94
C ILE A 227 7.62 10.46 10.08
N ILE A 228 6.70 10.57 9.11
CA ILE A 228 6.54 9.65 8.00
C ILE A 228 7.55 10.07 6.92
N GLU A 229 8.58 9.26 6.72
CA GLU A 229 9.70 9.55 5.83
C GLU A 229 9.38 9.20 4.38
N SER A 230 8.68 8.09 4.17
CA SER A 230 8.30 7.58 2.84
C SER A 230 7.28 6.47 2.92
N PHE A 231 6.72 6.10 1.77
CA PHE A 231 6.01 4.84 1.56
C PHE A 231 6.76 3.97 0.56
N THR A 232 6.84 2.66 0.85
CA THR A 232 7.43 1.66 -0.05
C THR A 232 6.49 0.48 -0.23
N GLY A 233 6.75 -0.34 -1.26
CA GLY A 233 5.94 -1.52 -1.58
C GLY A 233 5.99 -1.79 -3.09
N GLN A 234 5.01 -2.54 -3.58
CA GLN A 234 4.94 -2.95 -4.99
C GLN A 234 3.62 -2.50 -5.63
N GLY A 235 3.61 -2.43 -6.96
CA GLY A 235 2.38 -2.48 -7.75
C GLY A 235 2.20 -3.89 -8.34
N SER A 236 1.08 -4.12 -8.99
CA SER A 236 0.79 -5.39 -9.67
C SER A 236 0.50 -5.20 -11.14
N ILE A 237 0.71 -6.27 -11.88
CA ILE A 237 0.45 -6.40 -13.30
C ILE A 237 -0.35 -7.68 -13.49
N THR A 238 -1.49 -7.58 -14.15
CA THR A 238 -2.35 -8.72 -14.47
C THR A 238 -2.59 -8.80 -15.97
N GLY A 239 -2.99 -9.98 -16.43
CA GLY A 239 -3.26 -10.19 -17.84
C GLY A 239 -3.51 -11.64 -18.18
N VAL A 240 -3.52 -11.92 -19.49
CA VAL A 240 -3.85 -13.24 -20.05
C VAL A 240 -2.91 -13.60 -21.19
N LYS A 241 -2.39 -14.82 -21.16
CA LYS A 241 -1.81 -15.52 -22.31
C LYS A 241 -2.90 -16.34 -22.99
N PHE A 242 -3.08 -16.21 -24.30
CA PHE A 242 -4.17 -16.87 -25.02
C PHE A 242 -3.77 -17.36 -26.41
N GLN A 243 -4.54 -18.34 -26.91
CA GLN A 243 -4.43 -18.85 -28.28
C GLN A 243 -5.23 -17.95 -29.23
N ASP A 244 -4.52 -17.13 -29.99
CA ASP A 244 -5.09 -16.22 -30.98
C ASP A 244 -5.27 -16.97 -32.30
N THR A 245 -6.45 -17.55 -32.50
CA THR A 245 -6.75 -18.44 -33.63
C THR A 245 -6.93 -17.66 -34.93
N ASN A 246 -7.37 -16.41 -34.85
CA ASN A 246 -7.64 -15.57 -36.00
C ASN A 246 -6.50 -14.57 -36.31
N GLN A 247 -5.48 -14.50 -35.45
CA GLN A 247 -4.28 -13.66 -35.54
C GLN A 247 -4.58 -12.16 -35.50
N ASP A 248 -5.65 -11.74 -34.80
CA ASP A 248 -6.01 -10.33 -34.70
C ASP A 248 -5.42 -9.60 -33.48
N GLY A 249 -4.72 -10.34 -32.60
CA GLY A 249 -4.04 -9.81 -31.43
C GLY A 249 -4.97 -9.51 -30.25
N THR A 250 -6.24 -9.93 -30.30
CA THR A 250 -7.22 -9.78 -29.23
C THR A 250 -7.75 -11.15 -28.80
N GLN A 251 -8.16 -11.30 -27.54
CA GLN A 251 -8.74 -12.57 -27.08
C GLN A 251 -10.25 -12.61 -27.37
N ASP A 252 -10.64 -13.38 -28.38
CA ASP A 252 -12.02 -13.52 -28.82
C ASP A 252 -12.80 -14.61 -28.06
N PRO A 253 -14.15 -14.57 -28.07
CA PRO A 253 -14.98 -15.68 -27.58
C PRO A 253 -14.65 -17.00 -28.30
N GLY A 254 -14.09 -17.95 -27.56
CA GLY A 254 -13.66 -19.26 -28.08
C GLY A 254 -12.14 -19.45 -28.09
N GLU A 255 -11.38 -18.39 -27.85
CA GLU A 255 -9.92 -18.42 -27.72
C GLU A 255 -9.51 -18.73 -26.29
N ALA A 256 -8.98 -19.94 -26.11
CA ALA A 256 -8.60 -20.44 -24.80
C ALA A 256 -7.34 -19.73 -24.27
N GLY A 257 -7.29 -19.53 -22.96
CA GLY A 257 -6.05 -19.17 -22.29
C GLY A 257 -5.04 -20.31 -22.32
N ILE A 258 -3.76 -19.97 -22.19
CA ILE A 258 -2.64 -20.91 -22.24
C ILE A 258 -1.92 -20.92 -20.91
N GLY A 259 -2.05 -22.04 -20.18
CA GLY A 259 -1.46 -22.21 -18.86
C GLY A 259 -0.02 -22.70 -18.84
N GLY A 260 0.68 -22.38 -17.75
CA GLY A 260 2.08 -22.76 -17.52
C GLY A 260 3.10 -21.97 -18.35
N VAL A 261 2.69 -20.85 -18.96
CA VAL A 261 3.58 -19.97 -19.74
C VAL A 261 4.20 -18.95 -18.79
N ARG A 262 5.51 -18.72 -18.93
CA ARG A 262 6.21 -17.71 -18.13
C ARG A 262 5.89 -16.31 -18.64
N VAL A 263 5.58 -15.43 -17.69
CA VAL A 263 5.51 -13.97 -17.88
C VAL A 263 6.58 -13.33 -16.99
N PHE A 264 7.38 -12.41 -17.52
CA PHE A 264 8.56 -11.89 -16.83
C PHE A 264 8.83 -10.41 -17.12
N ILE A 265 9.55 -9.77 -16.19
CA ILE A 265 10.11 -8.43 -16.34
C ILE A 265 11.46 -8.54 -17.06
N ASP A 266 11.49 -8.13 -18.32
CA ASP A 266 12.70 -8.11 -19.16
C ASP A 266 13.55 -6.88 -18.81
N THR A 267 14.41 -7.04 -17.82
CA THR A 267 15.13 -5.93 -17.19
C THR A 267 16.24 -5.40 -18.10
N ASN A 268 16.81 -6.26 -18.94
CA ASN A 268 17.89 -5.89 -19.86
C ASN A 268 17.41 -5.66 -21.31
N ASN A 269 16.10 -5.81 -21.55
CA ASN A 269 15.43 -5.67 -22.83
C ASN A 269 16.05 -6.53 -23.95
N ASN A 270 16.43 -7.77 -23.63
CA ASN A 270 17.04 -8.69 -24.61
C ASN A 270 16.03 -9.66 -25.25
N GLY A 271 14.76 -9.63 -24.82
CA GLY A 271 13.69 -10.47 -25.35
C GLY A 271 13.64 -11.90 -24.78
N MET A 272 14.52 -12.26 -23.85
CA MET A 272 14.65 -13.60 -23.28
C MET A 272 14.59 -13.54 -21.76
N PHE A 273 14.00 -14.54 -21.13
CA PHE A 273 14.06 -14.66 -19.68
C PHE A 273 15.48 -15.00 -19.23
N ASP A 274 16.04 -14.19 -18.34
CA ASP A 274 17.34 -14.42 -17.71
C ASP A 274 17.22 -14.81 -16.23
N ALA A 275 18.20 -15.56 -15.75
CA ALA A 275 18.27 -15.93 -14.34
C ALA A 275 18.36 -14.68 -13.45
N GLY A 276 17.41 -14.54 -12.52
CA GLY A 276 17.29 -13.39 -11.62
C GLY A 276 16.23 -12.38 -12.04
N GLU A 277 15.66 -12.50 -13.24
CA GLU A 277 14.50 -11.69 -13.63
C GLU A 277 13.24 -12.13 -12.88
N LEU A 278 12.42 -11.14 -12.55
CA LEU A 278 11.16 -11.38 -11.86
C LEU A 278 10.17 -12.01 -12.84
N SER A 279 9.53 -13.11 -12.43
CA SER A 279 8.61 -13.84 -13.31
C SER A 279 7.52 -14.57 -12.52
N THR A 280 6.45 -14.90 -13.23
CA THR A 280 5.32 -15.71 -12.77
C THR A 280 4.94 -16.70 -13.88
N LEU A 281 4.10 -17.68 -13.57
CA LEU A 281 3.51 -18.59 -14.54
C LEU A 281 2.02 -18.32 -14.68
N THR A 282 1.49 -18.47 -15.89
CA THR A 282 0.06 -18.41 -16.13
C THR A 282 -0.67 -19.61 -15.52
N ASP A 283 -1.88 -19.40 -15.01
CA ASP A 283 -2.76 -20.47 -14.54
C ASP A 283 -3.38 -21.28 -15.69
N ALA A 284 -4.21 -22.28 -15.39
CA ALA A 284 -4.85 -23.12 -16.40
C ALA A 284 -5.74 -22.35 -17.41
N ASP A 285 -6.21 -21.15 -17.05
CA ASP A 285 -7.02 -20.26 -17.88
C ASP A 285 -6.15 -19.17 -18.55
N GLY A 286 -4.82 -19.28 -18.49
CA GLY A 286 -3.87 -18.34 -19.07
C GLY A 286 -3.69 -17.05 -18.29
N ARG A 287 -4.33 -16.88 -17.13
CA ARG A 287 -4.23 -15.65 -16.33
C ARG A 287 -2.93 -15.60 -15.57
N PHE A 288 -2.41 -14.39 -15.34
CA PHE A 288 -1.26 -14.19 -14.47
C PHE A 288 -1.45 -12.97 -13.57
N LEU A 289 -0.74 -13.01 -12.43
CA LEU A 289 -0.49 -11.89 -11.55
C LEU A 289 1.01 -11.83 -11.28
N LEU A 290 1.58 -10.65 -11.46
CA LEU A 290 2.99 -10.35 -11.21
C LEU A 290 3.06 -9.06 -10.38
N GLN A 291 3.69 -9.10 -9.22
CA GLN A 291 3.99 -7.87 -8.47
C GLN A 291 5.43 -7.45 -8.72
N THR A 292 5.67 -6.15 -8.76
CA THR A 292 7.00 -5.57 -9.01
C THR A 292 7.10 -4.17 -8.44
N ASP A 293 8.32 -3.66 -8.37
CA ASP A 293 8.59 -2.33 -7.86
C ASP A 293 7.98 -1.25 -8.77
N PRO A 294 7.52 -0.13 -8.21
CA PRO A 294 7.06 1.01 -9.00
C PRO A 294 8.14 1.49 -9.97
N GLY A 295 7.72 1.92 -11.15
CA GLY A 295 8.59 2.36 -12.24
C GLY A 295 8.15 1.81 -13.59
N THR A 296 8.84 2.25 -14.65
CA THR A 296 8.62 1.72 -16.00
C THR A 296 9.17 0.31 -16.10
N GLN A 297 8.31 -0.65 -16.46
CA GLN A 297 8.62 -2.06 -16.59
C GLN A 297 8.42 -2.52 -18.04
N ILE A 298 9.27 -3.44 -18.49
CA ILE A 298 9.13 -4.12 -19.78
C ILE A 298 8.66 -5.53 -19.49
N VAL A 299 7.44 -5.87 -19.90
CA VAL A 299 6.80 -7.16 -19.58
C VAL A 299 6.71 -8.00 -20.84
N ARG A 300 7.14 -9.26 -20.76
CA ARG A 300 7.09 -10.25 -21.84
C ARG A 300 6.48 -11.56 -21.36
N ALA A 301 5.99 -12.33 -22.31
CA ALA A 301 5.63 -13.73 -22.11
C ALA A 301 6.46 -14.61 -23.04
N GLU A 302 6.84 -15.81 -22.59
CA GLU A 302 7.42 -16.80 -23.48
C GLU A 302 6.42 -17.18 -24.60
N VAL A 303 6.97 -17.55 -25.76
CA VAL A 303 6.19 -18.07 -26.90
C VAL A 303 6.31 -19.59 -26.90
N SER A 304 5.17 -20.28 -26.99
CA SER A 304 5.15 -21.74 -27.00
C SER A 304 5.94 -22.30 -28.20
N SER A 305 6.53 -23.49 -28.01
CA SER A 305 7.36 -24.12 -29.03
C SER A 305 6.59 -24.31 -30.36
N GLY A 306 7.03 -23.61 -31.40
CA GLY A 306 6.45 -23.68 -32.74
C GLY A 306 5.33 -22.69 -33.02
N ALA A 307 4.91 -21.91 -32.02
CA ALA A 307 3.96 -20.82 -32.16
C ALA A 307 4.65 -19.52 -32.63
N MET A 308 3.84 -18.56 -33.05
CA MET A 308 4.27 -17.17 -33.30
C MET A 308 3.49 -16.23 -32.40
N GLN A 309 4.17 -15.24 -31.83
CA GLN A 309 3.49 -14.18 -31.07
C GLN A 309 2.61 -13.34 -31.98
N THR A 310 1.38 -13.07 -31.53
CA THR A 310 0.41 -12.22 -32.23
C THR A 310 0.06 -10.97 -31.42
N ALA A 311 0.28 -10.98 -30.10
CA ALA A 311 0.14 -9.81 -29.25
C ALA A 311 1.14 -9.84 -28.08
N PRO A 312 1.73 -8.69 -27.72
CA PRO A 312 1.86 -7.48 -28.55
C PRO A 312 2.79 -7.75 -29.77
N THR A 313 2.59 -7.09 -30.91
CA THR A 313 3.31 -7.40 -32.18
C THR A 313 4.66 -6.69 -32.38
N SER A 314 4.84 -5.51 -31.79
CA SER A 314 6.09 -4.75 -31.82
C SER A 314 6.01 -3.71 -30.72
N PRO A 315 6.95 -3.67 -29.76
CA PRO A 315 8.23 -4.38 -29.69
C PRO A 315 8.17 -5.75 -28.98
N ASP A 316 7.14 -6.56 -29.25
CA ASP A 316 6.91 -7.89 -28.65
C ASP A 316 6.88 -7.87 -27.10
N SER A 317 6.62 -6.71 -26.51
CA SER A 317 6.55 -6.47 -25.07
C SER A 317 5.53 -5.39 -24.76
N HIS A 318 5.03 -5.40 -23.53
CA HIS A 318 4.31 -4.28 -22.95
C HIS A 318 5.28 -3.41 -22.16
N ILE A 319 5.28 -2.10 -22.39
CA ILE A 319 6.01 -1.14 -21.57
C ILE A 319 4.98 -0.43 -20.71
N VAL A 320 5.04 -0.64 -19.40
CA VAL A 320 4.00 -0.18 -18.47
C VAL A 320 4.61 0.56 -17.29
N ASP A 321 3.95 1.62 -16.84
CA ASP A 321 4.33 2.34 -15.64
C ASP A 321 3.60 1.72 -14.44
N VAL A 322 4.35 1.01 -13.61
CA VAL A 322 3.84 0.43 -12.36
C VAL A 322 3.89 1.48 -11.26
N VAL A 323 2.79 1.59 -10.51
CA VAL A 323 2.61 2.58 -9.45
C VAL A 323 2.34 1.84 -8.13
N LEU A 324 2.85 2.36 -7.01
CA LEU A 324 2.73 1.72 -5.70
C LEU A 324 1.26 1.47 -5.34
N GLY A 325 0.95 0.20 -5.02
CA GLY A 325 -0.39 -0.24 -4.64
C GLY A 325 -1.44 -0.19 -5.75
N ARG A 326 -1.03 0.03 -7.00
CA ARG A 326 -1.91 0.05 -8.17
C ARG A 326 -1.75 -1.21 -9.01
N VAL A 327 -2.80 -1.54 -9.74
CA VAL A 327 -2.83 -2.64 -10.70
C VAL A 327 -2.74 -2.08 -12.12
N VAL A 328 -1.84 -2.61 -12.93
CA VAL A 328 -1.87 -2.50 -14.38
C VAL A 328 -2.63 -3.72 -14.90
N GLU A 329 -3.83 -3.50 -15.41
CA GLU A 329 -4.75 -4.57 -15.77
C GLU A 329 -4.63 -4.96 -17.25
N ASP A 330 -5.08 -6.18 -17.56
CA ASP A 330 -5.40 -6.67 -18.90
C ASP A 330 -4.24 -6.66 -19.92
N LEU A 331 -3.02 -7.01 -19.50
CA LEU A 331 -1.93 -7.26 -20.45
C LEU A 331 -2.21 -8.53 -21.25
N LEU A 332 -2.42 -8.37 -22.55
CA LEU A 332 -2.70 -9.47 -23.48
C LEU A 332 -1.42 -9.99 -24.14
N PHE A 333 -1.21 -11.30 -24.09
CA PHE A 333 -0.15 -12.02 -24.79
C PHE A 333 -0.76 -13.12 -25.69
N GLY A 334 -0.88 -12.83 -26.97
CA GLY A 334 -1.47 -13.75 -27.96
C GLY A 334 -0.40 -14.57 -28.68
N GLU A 335 -0.70 -15.83 -28.99
CA GLU A 335 0.10 -16.63 -29.91
C GLU A 335 -0.76 -17.54 -30.81
N PHE A 336 -0.22 -17.84 -31.99
CA PHE A 336 -0.82 -18.73 -33.00
C PHE A 336 0.06 -19.93 -33.31
#